data_AF-A0A6G0AFL6-F1
#
_entry.id   AF-A0A6G0AFL6-F1
#
_cell.length_a   1.000
_cell.length_b   1.000
_cell.length_c   1.000
_cell.angle_alpha   90.00
_cell.angle_beta   90.00
_cell.angle_gamma   90.00
#
_symmetry.space_group_name_H-M   'P 1'
#
loop_
_entity.id
_entity.type
_entity.pdbx_description
1 polymer ?
#
loop_
_entity_poly.entity_id
_entity_poly.type
_entity_poly.pdbx_seq_one_letter_code
_entity_poly.pdbx_strand_id
1 'polypeptide(L)'
;MKNLQKLILPVLIIAAIFLIYKFYFDKGTELGSYSDFDPNNNAVKEIRVELLADRGIEQSGGAVSFFTADRNGKVVQVSGELMLPEGFKNAKVIILKGHLNQSGFHGHEVLLE
;
A
#
# COMPACT_ATOMS: atom_id res chain seq x y z
N MET A 1 39.49 -23.26 -10.50
CA MET A 1 39.39 -21.95 -11.20
C MET A 1 38.55 -22.02 -12.49
N LYS A 2 38.86 -22.89 -13.46
CA LYS A 2 38.08 -23.00 -14.74
C LYS A 2 36.61 -23.39 -14.56
N ASN A 3 36.28 -24.19 -13.55
CA ASN A 3 34.89 -24.60 -13.28
C ASN A 3 34.06 -23.53 -12.57
N LEU A 4 34.71 -22.63 -11.81
CA LEU A 4 34.02 -21.55 -11.10
C LEU A 4 33.60 -20.44 -12.07
N GLN A 5 34.44 -20.15 -13.09
CA GLN A 5 34.08 -19.23 -14.17
C GLN A 5 32.85 -19.68 -14.97
N LYS A 6 32.67 -21.00 -15.14
CA LYS A 6 31.48 -21.56 -15.82
C LYS A 6 30.18 -21.35 -15.04
N LEU A 7 30.26 -21.10 -13.74
CA LEU A 7 29.10 -20.87 -12.87
C LEU A 7 28.68 -19.39 -12.80
N ILE A 8 29.51 -18.45 -13.29
CA ILE A 8 29.20 -17.01 -13.22
C ILE A 8 27.91 -16.70 -13.99
N LEU A 9 27.78 -17.20 -15.22
CA LEU A 9 26.60 -16.92 -16.06
C LEU A 9 25.31 -17.55 -15.48
N PRO A 10 25.28 -18.84 -15.08
CA PRO A 10 24.13 -19.41 -14.39
C PRO A 10 23.72 -18.64 -13.12
N VAL A 11 24.69 -18.24 -12.29
CA VAL A 11 24.42 -17.49 -11.06
C VAL A 11 23.84 -16.11 -11.36
N LEU A 12 24.35 -15.42 -12.39
CA LEU A 12 23.79 -14.13 -12.83
C LEU A 12 22.34 -14.26 -13.30
N ILE A 13 22.02 -15.33 -14.05
CA ILE A 13 20.64 -15.59 -14.49
C ILE A 13 19.73 -15.82 -13.29
N ILE A 14 20.15 -16.67 -12.35
CA ILE A 14 19.37 -16.94 -11.12
C ILE A 14 19.19 -15.65 -10.31
N ALA A 15 20.25 -14.84 -10.17
CA ALA A 15 20.19 -13.56 -9.47
C ALA A 15 19.23 -12.58 -10.16
N ALA A 16 19.26 -12.47 -11.48
CA ALA A 16 18.35 -11.61 -12.24
C ALA A 16 16.89 -12.05 -12.07
N ILE A 17 16.61 -13.36 -12.19
CA ILE A 17 15.26 -13.91 -11.95
C ILE A 17 14.81 -13.63 -10.52
N PHE A 18 15.68 -13.81 -9.53
CA PHE A 18 15.39 -13.53 -8.13
C PHE A 18 15.05 -12.04 -7.91
N LEU A 19 15.83 -11.12 -8.47
CA LEU A 19 15.55 -9.68 -8.36
C LEU A 19 14.23 -9.32 -9.03
N ILE A 20 13.94 -9.83 -10.22
CA ILE A 20 12.66 -9.61 -10.89
C ILE A 20 11.51 -10.13 -10.02
N TYR A 21 11.63 -11.36 -9.51
CA TYR A 21 10.61 -11.92 -8.62
C TYR A 21 10.39 -11.05 -7.38
N LYS A 22 11.48 -10.66 -6.70
CA LYS A 22 11.40 -9.90 -5.46
C LYS A 22 10.81 -8.49 -5.64
N PHE A 23 11.11 -7.81 -6.74
CA PHE A 23 10.64 -6.44 -6.95
C PHE A 23 9.30 -6.34 -7.68
N TYR A 24 8.94 -7.32 -8.52
CA TYR A 24 7.71 -7.27 -9.31
C TYR A 24 6.59 -8.17 -8.77
N PHE A 25 6.92 -9.31 -8.17
CA PHE A 25 5.92 -10.32 -7.78
C PHE A 25 5.74 -10.41 -6.27
N ASP A 26 6.81 -10.28 -5.49
CA ASP A 26 6.74 -10.21 -4.03
C ASP A 26 6.40 -8.78 -3.57
N LYS A 27 5.19 -8.34 -3.90
CA LYS A 27 4.57 -7.15 -3.27
C LYS A 27 4.32 -7.51 -1.80
N GLY A 28 5.36 -7.42 -0.99
CA GLY A 28 5.40 -7.98 0.36
C GLY A 28 4.23 -7.56 1.24
N THR A 29 3.98 -8.34 2.28
CA THR A 29 3.02 -8.08 3.36
C THR A 29 3.46 -6.93 4.29
N GLU A 30 4.29 -6.03 3.81
CA GLU A 30 4.72 -4.86 4.55
C GLU A 30 3.73 -3.71 4.34
N LEU A 31 3.70 -2.77 5.29
CA LEU A 31 2.95 -1.53 5.13
C LEU A 31 3.74 -0.58 4.22
N GLY A 32 3.06 0.22 3.40
CA GLY A 32 3.67 1.29 2.63
C GLY A 32 3.94 2.53 3.49
N SER A 33 4.47 3.60 2.89
CA SER A 33 4.57 4.91 3.55
C SER A 33 3.89 6.01 2.76
N TYR A 34 3.18 6.90 3.47
CA TYR A 34 2.64 8.12 2.88
C TYR A 34 3.73 9.10 2.44
N SER A 35 4.96 8.95 2.93
CA SER A 35 6.11 9.75 2.49
C SER A 35 6.56 9.40 1.06
N ASP A 36 6.14 8.26 0.52
CA ASP A 36 6.41 7.84 -0.87
C ASP A 36 5.43 8.51 -1.88
N PHE A 37 4.49 9.32 -1.37
CA PHE A 37 3.49 10.06 -2.14
C PHE A 37 3.87 11.53 -2.22
N ASP A 38 3.63 12.15 -3.38
CA ASP A 38 3.76 13.59 -3.57
C ASP A 38 2.38 14.24 -3.37
N PRO A 39 2.18 15.08 -2.34
CA PRO A 39 0.91 15.77 -2.08
C PRO A 39 0.43 16.70 -3.20
N ASN A 40 1.28 17.03 -4.17
CA ASN A 40 0.95 17.85 -5.33
C ASN A 40 0.67 17.01 -6.59
N ASN A 41 0.65 15.68 -6.46
CA ASN A 41 0.40 14.76 -7.55
C ASN A 41 -0.86 13.93 -7.30
N ASN A 42 -1.85 14.10 -8.17
CA ASN A 42 -3.15 13.42 -8.07
C ASN A 42 -3.18 12.03 -8.72
N ALA A 43 -2.02 11.49 -9.14
CA ALA A 43 -1.93 10.14 -9.69
C ALA A 43 -2.36 9.11 -8.65
N VAL A 44 -3.33 8.27 -9.02
CA VAL A 44 -3.82 7.18 -8.19
C VAL A 44 -2.72 6.13 -8.03
N LYS A 45 -2.34 5.86 -6.78
CA LYS A 45 -1.38 4.83 -6.40
C LYS A 45 -1.97 3.97 -5.28
N GLU A 46 -1.38 2.79 -5.15
CA GLU A 46 -1.76 1.80 -4.13
C GLU A 46 -0.85 1.95 -2.90
N ILE A 47 -1.43 1.83 -1.71
CA ILE A 47 -0.69 1.76 -0.44
C ILE A 47 -1.37 0.78 0.52
N ARG A 48 -0.57 -0.10 1.11
CA ARG A 48 -1.01 -1.03 2.16
C ARG A 48 -0.79 -0.36 3.52
N VAL A 49 -1.84 -0.23 4.32
CA VAL A 49 -1.82 0.55 5.58
C VAL A 49 -2.60 -0.14 6.67
N GLU A 50 -2.24 0.13 7.92
CA GLU A 50 -3.01 -0.33 9.08
C GLU A 50 -4.28 0.50 9.22
N LEU A 51 -5.42 -0.17 9.43
CA LEU A 51 -6.69 0.48 9.72
C LEU A 51 -6.81 0.75 11.22
N LEU A 52 -7.07 2.01 11.58
CA LEU A 52 -7.32 2.42 12.96
C LEU A 52 -8.83 2.48 13.23
N ALA A 53 -9.48 1.32 13.21
CA ALA A 53 -10.94 1.21 13.33
C ALA A 53 -11.48 1.74 14.67
N ASP A 54 -10.65 1.70 15.72
CA ASP A 54 -10.92 2.24 17.06
C ASP A 54 -11.07 3.77 17.08
N ARG A 55 -10.50 4.49 16.09
CA ARG A 55 -10.67 5.94 15.92
C ARG A 55 -11.97 6.33 15.25
N GLY A 56 -12.80 5.37 14.86
CA GLY A 56 -14.11 5.60 14.25
C GLY A 56 -14.07 5.62 12.73
N ILE A 57 -15.24 5.32 12.16
CA ILE A 57 -15.51 5.33 10.71
C ILE A 57 -16.78 6.14 10.53
N GLU A 58 -16.67 7.27 9.85
CA GLU A 58 -17.78 8.17 9.55
C GLU A 58 -18.31 7.88 8.14
N GLN A 59 -19.63 7.79 8.00
CA GLN A 59 -20.30 7.66 6.70
C GLN A 59 -21.46 8.67 6.66
N SER A 60 -21.41 9.59 5.70
CA SER A 60 -22.45 10.60 5.51
C SER A 60 -22.59 10.95 4.03
N GLY A 61 -23.82 10.87 3.51
CA GLY A 61 -24.13 11.29 2.14
C GLY A 61 -23.32 10.60 1.03
N GLY A 62 -22.84 9.37 1.25
CA GLY A 62 -21.99 8.64 0.31
C GLY A 62 -20.48 8.89 0.47
N ALA A 63 -20.09 9.89 1.26
CA ALA A 63 -18.71 10.09 1.67
C ALA A 63 -18.39 9.24 2.91
N VAL A 64 -17.17 8.69 2.91
CA VAL A 64 -16.64 7.89 4.01
C VAL A 64 -15.36 8.55 4.51
N SER A 65 -15.14 8.54 5.83
CA SER A 65 -13.86 8.91 6.41
C SER A 65 -13.45 8.00 7.56
N PHE A 66 -12.15 7.71 7.64
CA PHE A 66 -11.53 6.89 8.68
C PHE A 66 -10.03 7.21 8.78
N PHE A 67 -9.34 6.62 9.74
CA PHE A 67 -7.91 6.83 9.95
C PHE A 67 -7.10 5.57 9.67
N THR A 68 -5.90 5.77 9.15
CA THR A 68 -4.94 4.71 8.86
C THR A 68 -3.54 5.11 9.29
N ALA A 69 -2.70 4.12 9.58
CA ALA A 69 -1.29 4.30 9.89
C ALA A 69 -0.40 3.62 8.85
N ASP A 70 0.68 4.29 8.46
CA ASP A 70 1.69 3.73 7.56
C ASP A 70 2.79 2.97 8.34
N ARG A 71 3.78 2.41 7.64
CA ARG A 71 4.88 1.65 8.28
C ARG A 71 5.70 2.45 9.30
N ASN A 72 5.69 3.79 9.20
CA ASN A 72 6.41 4.68 10.10
C ASN A 72 5.51 5.18 11.25
N GLY A 73 4.28 4.67 11.36
CA GLY A 73 3.29 5.11 12.33
C GLY A 73 2.68 6.48 11.99
N LYS A 74 2.90 7.00 10.77
CA LYS A 74 2.29 8.26 10.34
C LYS A 74 0.78 8.02 10.14
N VAL A 75 -0.01 8.65 11.00
CA VAL A 75 -1.48 8.58 10.93
C VAL A 75 -2.00 9.60 9.93
N VAL A 76 -2.85 9.15 9.01
CA VAL A 76 -3.48 10.00 8.00
C VAL A 76 -4.99 9.72 7.98
N GLN A 77 -5.77 10.78 7.81
CA GLN A 77 -7.20 10.66 7.54
C GLN A 77 -7.40 10.28 6.08
N VAL A 78 -8.17 9.23 5.86
CA VAL A 78 -8.65 8.81 4.54
C VAL A 78 -10.05 9.36 4.37
N SER A 79 -10.35 9.95 3.22
CA SER A 79 -11.70 10.40 2.89
C SER A 79 -11.99 10.27 1.40
N GLY A 80 -13.25 10.01 1.05
CA GLY A 80 -13.70 9.94 -0.32
C GLY A 80 -15.08 9.32 -0.47
N GLU A 81 -15.59 9.32 -1.69
CA GLU A 81 -16.79 8.57 -2.07
C GLU A 81 -16.37 7.12 -2.31
N LEU A 82 -16.41 6.33 -1.23
CA LEU A 82 -15.87 4.97 -1.18
C LEU A 82 -16.97 3.98 -0.80
N MET A 83 -17.01 2.83 -1.46
CA MET A 83 -17.73 1.68 -0.95
C MET A 83 -16.79 0.86 -0.07
N LEU A 84 -17.14 0.71 1.21
CA LEU A 84 -16.37 -0.14 2.11
C LEU A 84 -16.76 -1.61 1.89
N PRO A 85 -15.77 -2.51 1.69
CA PRO A 85 -16.05 -3.93 1.53
C PRO A 85 -16.60 -4.55 2.83
N GLU A 86 -17.35 -5.65 2.69
CA GLU A 86 -17.84 -6.41 3.84
C GLU A 86 -16.68 -6.89 4.71
N GLY A 87 -16.79 -6.73 6.03
CA GLY A 87 -15.71 -7.08 6.96
C GLY A 87 -14.66 -5.99 7.18
N PHE A 88 -14.76 -4.83 6.52
CA PHE A 88 -13.82 -3.70 6.66
C PHE A 88 -13.49 -3.34 8.12
N LYS A 89 -14.50 -3.30 9.00
CA LYS A 89 -14.31 -2.94 10.42
C LYS A 89 -13.44 -3.93 11.20
N ASN A 90 -13.29 -5.16 10.70
CA ASN A 90 -12.49 -6.20 11.34
C ASN A 90 -11.09 -6.31 10.72
N ALA A 91 -10.82 -5.59 9.63
CA ALA A 91 -9.54 -5.63 8.94
C ALA A 91 -8.49 -4.89 9.78
N LYS A 92 -7.33 -5.53 9.98
CA LYS A 92 -6.17 -4.86 10.57
C LYS A 92 -5.40 -4.08 9.52
N VAL A 93 -5.28 -4.65 8.33
CA VAL A 93 -4.56 -4.06 7.21
C VAL A 93 -5.50 -3.99 6.02
N ILE A 94 -5.43 -2.88 5.29
CA ILE A 94 -6.21 -2.64 4.09
C ILE A 94 -5.30 -2.12 2.99
N ILE A 95 -5.73 -2.29 1.75
CA ILE A 95 -5.09 -1.71 0.58
C ILE A 95 -5.94 -0.54 0.12
N LEU A 96 -5.35 0.66 0.15
CA LEU A 96 -5.97 1.88 -0.35
C LEU A 96 -5.46 2.16 -1.76
N LYS A 97 -6.37 2.54 -2.66
CA LYS A 97 -6.00 3.20 -3.92
C LYS A 97 -6.49 4.63 -3.91
N GLY A 98 -5.60 5.56 -4.23
CA GLY A 98 -5.92 6.97 -4.24
C GLY A 98 -4.68 7.84 -4.35
N HIS A 99 -4.80 9.09 -3.92
CA HIS A 99 -3.66 10.01 -3.88
C HIS A 99 -3.64 10.77 -2.55
N LEU A 100 -2.44 11.20 -2.17
CA LEU A 100 -2.24 12.06 -1.02
C LEU A 100 -2.41 13.52 -1.45
N ASN A 101 -3.07 14.33 -0.63
CA ASN A 101 -3.13 15.78 -0.77
C ASN A 101 -2.74 16.45 0.55
N GLN A 102 -2.89 17.77 0.67
CA GLN A 102 -2.52 18.49 1.89
C GLN A 102 -3.45 18.23 3.09
N SER A 103 -4.69 17.78 2.87
CA SER A 103 -5.67 17.52 3.93
C SER A 103 -5.74 16.05 4.36
N GLY A 104 -5.18 15.13 3.59
CA GLY A 104 -5.17 13.71 3.90
C GLY A 104 -5.02 12.85 2.65
N PHE A 105 -5.46 11.60 2.75
CA PHE A 105 -5.48 10.67 1.63
C PHE A 105 -6.87 10.62 0.99
N HIS A 106 -6.97 11.01 -0.28
CA HIS A 106 -8.23 10.90 -1.00
C HIS A 106 -8.36 9.48 -1.60
N GLY A 107 -9.19 8.66 -0.95
CA GLY A 107 -9.41 7.28 -1.35
C GLY A 107 -10.40 7.15 -2.50
N HIS A 108 -10.07 6.30 -3.47
CA HIS A 108 -10.93 5.92 -4.61
C HIS A 108 -11.41 4.48 -4.52
N GLU A 109 -10.60 3.60 -3.91
CA GLU A 109 -10.95 2.20 -3.69
C GLU A 109 -10.30 1.70 -2.41
N VAL A 110 -10.98 0.78 -1.72
CA VAL A 110 -10.49 0.07 -0.56
C VAL A 110 -10.64 -1.42 -0.80
N LEU A 111 -9.55 -2.16 -0.67
CA LEU A 111 -9.54 -3.61 -0.73
C LEU A 111 -9.13 -4.17 0.63
N LEU A 112 -9.73 -5.30 0.99
CA LEU A 112 -9.25 -6.12 2.09
C LEU A 112 -8.08 -6.97 1.60
N GLU A 113 -7.18 -7.26 2.52
CA GLU A 113 -6.19 -8.31 2.33
C GLU A 113 -6.80 -9.71 2.53
#